data_AF-A0A8J8Q3H4-F1
#
_entry.id   AF-A0A8J8Q3H4-F1
#
_cell.length_a   1.000
_cell.length_b   1.000
_cell.length_c   1.000
_cell.angle_alpha   90.00
_cell.angle_beta   90.00
_cell.angle_gamma   90.00
#
_symmetry.space_group_name_H-M   'P 1'
#
loop_
_entity.id
_entity.type
_entity.pdbx_description
1 polymer ?
#
loop_
_entity_poly.entity_id
_entity_poly.type
_entity_poly.pdbx_seq_one_letter_code
_entity_poly.pdbx_strand_id
1 'polypeptide(L)'
;MFDVQRTAIKQGQQLFKQSLAAQRNADHVALTGLKGQESLQRQQLEIGQAATHGAVSAMTAMMPGGGQSDAHQGIDESFDQLKTAHAEFYDAFERELERDVESIDELSEEFVDAMEEGTEQLLESSHTIEDQTVENIGELSTQLREQLEQTQEMQDELEDQLESQTGDVEQLLERQAEQIESFQQQLERQAEQVQQQFDAQEEEQTKIQTDPEHTLEDIEGIGTTTRERLADAGIATVDDLTRSDPETVAEAAEVSTSRARDWIDQAEA
;
A
#
# COMPACT_ATOMS: atom_id res chain seq x y z
N MET A 1 -6.89 -19.09 16.98
CA MET A 1 -8.35 -18.89 16.78
C MET A 1 -8.96 -20.12 16.11
N PHE A 2 -8.33 -20.66 15.07
CA PHE A 2 -8.72 -21.91 14.41
C PHE A 2 -8.77 -23.14 15.34
N ASP A 3 -7.82 -23.28 16.28
CA ASP A 3 -7.86 -24.37 17.28
C ASP A 3 -9.10 -24.36 18.19
N VAL A 4 -9.58 -23.16 18.55
CA VAL A 4 -10.79 -23.00 19.37
C VAL A 4 -12.03 -23.44 18.59
N GLN A 5 -12.09 -23.08 17.30
CA GLN A 5 -13.18 -23.51 16.40
C GLN A 5 -13.17 -25.03 16.21
N ARG A 6 -12.00 -25.63 15.97
CA ARG A 6 -11.84 -27.09 15.84
C ARG A 6 -12.28 -27.82 17.12
N THR A 7 -11.88 -27.30 18.28
CA THR A 7 -12.25 -27.88 19.58
C THR A 7 -13.76 -27.81 19.82
N ALA A 8 -14.40 -26.68 19.50
CA ALA A 8 -15.84 -26.52 19.64
C ALA A 8 -16.62 -27.49 18.74
N ILE A 9 -16.18 -27.68 17.49
CA ILE A 9 -16.78 -28.63 16.54
C ILE A 9 -16.68 -30.07 17.07
N LYS A 10 -15.49 -30.49 17.53
CA LYS A 10 -15.29 -31.81 18.13
C LYS A 10 -16.13 -32.04 19.38
N GLN A 11 -16.25 -31.02 20.24
CA GLN A 11 -17.12 -31.10 21.42
C GLN A 11 -18.59 -31.24 21.05
N GLY A 12 -19.06 -30.53 20.03
CA GLY A 12 -20.42 -30.66 19.51
C GLY A 12 -20.73 -32.06 19.01
N GLN A 13 -19.82 -32.66 18.24
CA GLN A 13 -19.95 -34.05 17.77
C GLN A 13 -20.04 -35.04 18.94
N GLN A 14 -19.19 -34.87 19.96
CA GLN A 14 -19.18 -35.77 21.11
C GLN A 14 -20.48 -35.68 21.93
N LEU A 15 -21.03 -34.48 22.09
CA LEU A 15 -22.33 -34.27 22.74
C LEU A 15 -23.47 -34.92 21.94
N PHE A 16 -23.43 -34.81 20.61
CA PHE A 16 -24.41 -35.45 19.74
C PHE A 16 -24.38 -36.99 19.85
N LYS A 17 -23.18 -37.60 19.82
CA LYS A 17 -22.98 -39.03 20.05
C LYS A 17 -23.54 -39.47 21.42
N GLN A 18 -23.25 -38.69 22.46
CA GLN A 18 -23.76 -38.97 23.80
C GLN A 18 -25.29 -38.89 23.88
N SER A 19 -25.90 -37.94 23.18
CA SER A 19 -27.36 -37.81 23.10
C SER A 19 -28.00 -39.01 22.42
N LEU A 20 -27.44 -39.48 21.30
CA LEU A 20 -27.93 -40.67 20.60
C LEU A 20 -27.77 -41.93 21.46
N ALA A 21 -26.61 -42.12 22.08
CA ALA A 21 -26.40 -43.24 23.01
C ALA A 21 -27.39 -43.23 24.19
N ALA A 22 -27.74 -42.04 24.70
CA ALA A 22 -28.78 -41.91 25.73
C ALA A 22 -30.18 -42.29 25.21
N GLN A 23 -30.51 -41.95 23.97
CA GLN A 23 -31.75 -42.32 23.32
C GLN A 23 -31.86 -43.85 23.14
N ARG A 24 -30.82 -44.50 22.60
CA ARG A 24 -30.79 -45.97 22.44
C ARG A 24 -31.00 -46.71 23.75
N ASN A 25 -30.34 -46.23 24.79
CA ASN A 25 -30.50 -46.80 26.12
C ASN A 25 -31.93 -46.64 26.64
N ALA A 26 -32.59 -45.50 26.36
CA ALA A 26 -34.00 -45.29 26.72
C ALA A 26 -34.94 -46.24 25.96
N ASP A 27 -34.69 -46.46 24.67
CA ASP A 27 -35.49 -47.35 23.82
C ASP A 27 -35.37 -48.82 24.28
N HIS A 28 -34.17 -49.27 24.64
CA HIS A 28 -33.95 -50.58 25.26
C HIS A 28 -34.63 -50.75 26.62
N VAL A 29 -34.61 -49.70 27.45
CA VAL A 29 -35.32 -49.70 28.74
C VAL A 29 -36.83 -49.76 28.53
N ALA A 30 -37.36 -49.08 27.53
CA ALA A 30 -38.79 -49.14 27.17
C ALA A 30 -39.19 -50.54 26.69
N LEU A 31 -38.41 -51.16 25.79
CA LEU A 31 -38.60 -52.56 25.38
C LEU A 31 -38.60 -53.51 26.58
N THR A 32 -37.64 -53.35 27.49
CA THR A 32 -37.57 -54.16 28.72
C THR A 32 -38.80 -53.94 29.62
N GLY A 33 -39.31 -52.72 29.68
CA GLY A 33 -40.54 -52.39 30.42
C GLY A 33 -41.78 -53.05 29.84
N LEU A 34 -41.90 -53.12 28.51
CA LEU A 34 -42.99 -53.80 27.81
C LEU A 34 -43.01 -55.30 28.10
N LYS A 35 -41.86 -55.96 28.08
CA LYS A 35 -41.71 -57.37 28.51
C LYS A 35 -42.13 -57.56 29.97
N GLY A 36 -41.77 -56.60 30.83
CA GLY A 36 -42.23 -56.56 32.21
C GLY A 36 -43.76 -56.47 32.33
N GLN A 37 -44.39 -55.61 31.54
CA GLN A 37 -45.85 -55.43 31.52
C GLN A 37 -46.59 -56.67 31.00
N GLU A 38 -46.09 -57.35 29.97
CA GLU A 38 -46.63 -58.61 29.47
C GLU A 38 -46.66 -59.67 30.59
N SER A 39 -45.53 -59.84 31.29
CA SER A 39 -45.42 -60.82 32.38
C SER A 39 -46.43 -60.56 33.52
N LEU A 40 -46.66 -59.29 33.85
CA LEU A 40 -47.65 -58.87 34.84
C LEU A 40 -49.08 -59.13 34.37
N GLN A 41 -49.39 -58.87 33.10
CA GLN A 41 -50.72 -59.16 32.54
C GLN A 41 -50.99 -60.66 32.49
N ARG A 42 -49.97 -61.48 32.19
CA ARG A 42 -50.09 -62.95 32.26
C ARG A 42 -50.41 -63.41 33.67
N GLN A 43 -49.74 -62.85 34.67
CA GLN A 43 -50.04 -63.11 36.09
C GLN A 43 -51.47 -62.69 36.47
N GLN A 44 -51.97 -61.56 35.97
CA GLN A 44 -53.35 -61.13 36.20
C GLN A 44 -54.37 -62.09 35.56
N LEU A 45 -54.08 -62.62 34.38
CA LEU A 45 -54.92 -63.64 33.72
C LEU A 45 -54.97 -64.94 34.52
N GLU A 46 -53.85 -65.38 35.10
CA GLU A 46 -53.80 -66.55 35.99
C GLU A 46 -54.63 -66.33 37.27
N ILE A 47 -54.52 -65.15 37.88
CA ILE A 47 -55.34 -64.77 39.05
C ILE A 47 -56.83 -64.73 38.68
N GLY A 48 -57.16 -64.18 37.50
CA GLY A 48 -58.53 -64.13 36.98
C GLY A 48 -59.12 -65.51 36.71
N GLN A 49 -58.32 -66.43 36.16
CA GLN A 49 -58.71 -67.84 35.97
C GLN A 49 -58.99 -68.51 37.32
N ALA A 50 -58.09 -68.34 38.29
CA ALA A 50 -58.23 -68.91 39.64
C ALA A 50 -59.46 -68.35 40.39
N ALA A 51 -59.72 -67.04 40.29
CA ALA A 51 -60.90 -66.41 40.89
C ALA A 51 -62.20 -66.93 40.27
N THR A 52 -62.22 -67.09 38.94
CA THR A 52 -63.37 -67.62 38.19
C THR A 52 -63.66 -69.07 38.59
N HIS A 53 -62.60 -69.88 38.71
CA HIS A 53 -62.69 -71.24 39.27
C HIS A 53 -63.28 -71.27 40.68
N GLY A 54 -62.87 -70.36 41.56
CA GLY A 54 -63.43 -70.23 42.90
C GLY A 54 -64.94 -69.93 42.89
N ALA A 55 -65.38 -68.99 42.04
CA ALA A 55 -66.78 -68.62 41.92
C ALA A 55 -67.65 -69.77 41.39
N VAL A 56 -67.17 -70.48 40.37
CA VAL A 56 -67.86 -71.64 39.77
C VAL A 56 -67.93 -72.81 40.75
N SER A 57 -66.85 -73.03 41.52
CA SER A 57 -66.82 -74.04 42.59
C SER A 57 -67.87 -73.73 43.67
N ALA A 58 -67.98 -72.46 44.09
CA ALA A 58 -68.96 -72.04 45.09
C ALA A 58 -70.41 -72.19 44.60
N MET A 59 -70.70 -71.80 43.35
CA MET A 59 -72.01 -72.03 42.73
C MET A 59 -72.35 -73.52 42.64
N THR A 60 -71.39 -74.35 42.23
CA THR A 60 -71.62 -75.78 42.07
C THR A 60 -71.78 -76.50 43.41
N ALA A 61 -71.09 -76.04 44.47
CA ALA A 61 -71.27 -76.57 45.83
C ALA A 61 -72.69 -76.34 46.39
N MET A 62 -73.43 -75.35 45.86
CA MET A 62 -74.80 -75.04 46.28
C MET A 62 -75.88 -75.80 45.48
N MET A 63 -75.54 -76.53 44.41
CA MET A 63 -76.49 -77.30 43.58
C MET A 63 -76.28 -78.83 43.75
N PRO A 64 -77.31 -79.61 44.14
CA PRO A 64 -77.18 -81.06 44.25
C PRO A 64 -77.47 -81.75 42.91
N GLY A 65 -76.42 -82.29 42.29
CA GLY A 65 -76.49 -83.19 41.14
C GLY A 65 -76.40 -82.52 39.77
N GLY A 66 -75.19 -82.49 39.20
CA GLY A 66 -74.98 -82.36 37.75
C GLY A 66 -73.99 -81.27 37.32
N GLY A 67 -72.94 -81.68 36.58
CA GLY A 67 -72.20 -80.81 35.65
C GLY A 67 -70.95 -80.09 36.15
N GLN A 68 -70.34 -80.49 37.27
CA GLN A 68 -69.16 -79.80 37.81
C GLN A 68 -67.97 -79.80 36.82
N SER A 69 -67.76 -80.87 36.05
CA SER A 69 -66.64 -80.98 35.10
C SER A 69 -66.76 -80.05 33.89
N ASP A 70 -67.95 -79.95 33.31
CA ASP A 70 -68.13 -79.34 31.98
C ASP A 70 -68.01 -77.82 32.05
N ALA A 71 -68.45 -77.22 33.16
CA ALA A 71 -68.32 -75.78 33.40
C ALA A 71 -66.86 -75.37 33.65
N HIS A 72 -66.10 -76.15 34.43
CA HIS A 72 -64.68 -75.90 34.65
C HIS A 72 -63.87 -76.08 33.35
N GLN A 73 -64.15 -77.12 32.59
CA GLN A 73 -63.47 -77.39 31.32
C GLN A 73 -63.71 -76.28 30.29
N GLY A 74 -64.94 -75.77 30.15
CA GLY A 74 -65.22 -74.67 29.24
C GLY A 74 -64.57 -73.33 29.64
N ILE A 75 -64.39 -73.11 30.95
CA ILE A 75 -63.67 -71.93 31.48
C ILE A 75 -62.18 -72.04 31.23
N ASP A 76 -61.58 -73.20 31.53
CA ASP A 76 -60.17 -73.46 31.25
C ASP A 76 -59.86 -73.31 29.77
N GLU A 77 -60.69 -73.87 28.89
CA GLU A 77 -60.51 -73.75 27.44
C GLU A 77 -60.63 -72.29 26.95
N SER A 78 -61.54 -71.51 27.54
CA SER A 78 -61.69 -70.08 27.24
C SER A 78 -60.49 -69.25 27.71
N PHE A 79 -59.98 -69.52 28.92
CA PHE A 79 -58.80 -68.84 29.46
C PHE A 79 -57.52 -69.27 28.74
N ASP A 80 -57.40 -70.52 28.33
CA ASP A 80 -56.27 -71.01 27.55
C ASP A 80 -56.24 -70.38 26.14
N GLN A 81 -57.40 -70.25 25.48
CA GLN A 81 -57.49 -69.48 24.24
C GLN A 81 -57.11 -68.00 24.44
N LEU A 82 -57.59 -67.37 25.52
CA LEU A 82 -57.27 -65.98 25.82
C LEU A 82 -55.78 -65.78 26.10
N LYS A 83 -55.16 -66.64 26.91
CA LYS A 83 -53.73 -66.61 27.21
C LYS A 83 -52.88 -66.86 25.96
N THR A 84 -53.32 -67.78 25.09
CA THR A 84 -52.62 -68.08 23.83
C THR A 84 -52.68 -66.90 22.87
N ALA A 85 -53.88 -66.35 22.63
CA ALA A 85 -54.04 -65.19 21.76
C ALA A 85 -53.30 -63.94 22.29
N HIS A 86 -53.27 -63.76 23.61
CA HIS A 86 -52.51 -62.69 24.26
C HIS A 86 -51.00 -62.87 24.08
N ALA A 87 -50.48 -64.07 24.34
CA ALA A 87 -49.06 -64.37 24.17
C ALA A 87 -48.61 -64.20 22.71
N GLU A 88 -49.38 -64.72 21.75
CA GLU A 88 -49.09 -64.57 20.32
C GLU A 88 -49.10 -63.09 19.88
N PHE A 89 -50.03 -62.28 20.41
CA PHE A 89 -50.09 -60.85 20.13
C PHE A 89 -48.85 -60.11 20.66
N TYR A 90 -48.49 -60.32 21.93
CA TYR A 90 -47.35 -59.64 22.54
C TYR A 90 -46.02 -60.07 21.92
N ASP A 91 -45.87 -61.35 21.62
CA ASP A 91 -44.70 -61.90 20.96
C ASP A 91 -44.55 -61.37 19.51
N ALA A 92 -45.65 -61.15 18.79
CA ALA A 92 -45.61 -60.47 17.49
C ALA A 92 -45.28 -58.96 17.62
N PHE A 93 -45.85 -58.30 18.62
CA PHE A 93 -45.64 -56.87 18.88
C PHE A 93 -44.22 -56.56 19.36
N GLU A 94 -43.67 -57.38 20.25
CA GLU A 94 -42.29 -57.29 20.73
C GLU A 94 -41.30 -57.43 19.58
N ARG A 95 -41.46 -58.46 18.73
CA ARG A 95 -40.59 -58.64 17.55
C ARG A 95 -40.66 -57.51 16.55
N GLU A 96 -41.82 -56.87 16.41
CA GLU A 96 -41.97 -55.68 15.57
C GLU A 96 -41.17 -54.52 16.15
N LEU A 97 -41.37 -54.22 17.44
CA LEU A 97 -40.69 -53.13 18.12
C LEU A 97 -39.18 -53.36 18.24
N GLU A 98 -38.72 -54.58 18.49
CA GLU A 98 -37.29 -54.92 18.52
C GLU A 98 -36.66 -54.63 17.16
N ARG A 99 -37.32 -55.02 16.06
CA ARG A 99 -36.85 -54.75 14.71
C ARG A 99 -36.84 -53.27 14.38
N ASP A 100 -37.85 -52.53 14.79
CA ASP A 100 -37.92 -51.09 14.59
C ASP A 100 -36.81 -50.36 15.35
N VAL A 101 -36.58 -50.73 16.62
CA VAL A 101 -35.49 -50.17 17.44
C VAL A 101 -34.13 -50.52 16.85
N GLU A 102 -33.90 -51.77 16.45
CA GLU A 102 -32.65 -52.20 15.82
C GLU A 102 -32.40 -51.48 14.49
N SER A 103 -33.45 -51.29 13.68
CA SER A 103 -33.36 -50.53 12.43
C SER A 103 -33.04 -49.05 12.67
N ILE A 104 -33.62 -48.42 13.69
CA ILE A 104 -33.34 -47.04 14.07
C ILE A 104 -31.90 -46.91 14.62
N ASP A 105 -31.45 -47.90 15.38
CA ASP A 105 -30.07 -47.96 15.88
C ASP A 105 -29.07 -48.05 14.74
N GLU A 106 -29.25 -48.96 13.78
CA GLU A 106 -28.40 -49.11 12.61
C GLU A 106 -28.35 -47.82 11.76
N LEU A 107 -29.51 -47.26 11.44
CA LEU A 107 -29.61 -46.01 10.67
C LEU A 107 -28.95 -44.82 11.40
N SER A 108 -29.06 -44.79 12.73
CA SER A 108 -28.45 -43.72 13.53
C SER A 108 -26.93 -43.87 13.66
N GLU A 109 -26.38 -45.09 13.66
CA GLU A 109 -24.93 -45.31 13.55
C GLU A 109 -24.42 -44.81 12.20
N GLU A 110 -25.06 -45.24 11.11
CA GLU A 110 -24.69 -44.82 9.76
C GLU A 110 -24.75 -43.29 9.60
N PHE A 111 -25.78 -42.66 10.16
CA PHE A 111 -25.92 -41.19 10.14
C PHE A 111 -24.82 -40.49 10.96
N VAL A 112 -24.49 -40.99 12.15
CA VAL A 112 -23.42 -40.44 12.99
C VAL A 112 -22.08 -40.55 12.29
N ASP A 113 -21.78 -41.69 11.71
CA ASP A 113 -20.51 -41.95 11.02
C ASP A 113 -20.38 -41.07 9.77
N ALA A 114 -21.44 -40.98 8.96
CA ALA A 114 -21.47 -40.08 7.81
C ALA A 114 -21.28 -38.61 8.20
N MET A 115 -21.89 -38.16 9.31
CA MET A 115 -21.67 -36.81 9.82
C MET A 115 -20.24 -36.61 10.35
N GLU A 116 -19.65 -37.63 10.99
CA GLU A 116 -18.27 -37.57 11.47
C GLU A 116 -17.30 -37.42 10.32
N GLU A 117 -17.41 -38.27 9.30
CA GLU A 117 -16.58 -38.24 8.09
C GLU A 117 -16.73 -36.89 7.37
N GLY A 118 -17.96 -36.40 7.20
CA GLY A 118 -18.19 -35.09 6.57
C GLY A 118 -17.60 -33.92 7.36
N THR A 119 -17.62 -33.99 8.70
CA THR A 119 -17.01 -32.96 9.55
C THR A 119 -15.48 -33.04 9.53
N GLU A 120 -14.92 -34.25 9.51
CA GLU A 120 -13.47 -34.46 9.42
C GLU A 120 -12.93 -33.94 8.08
N GLN A 121 -13.62 -34.24 6.97
CA GLN A 121 -13.31 -33.68 5.66
C GLN A 121 -13.37 -32.15 5.64
N LEU A 122 -14.39 -31.55 6.27
CA LEU A 122 -14.49 -30.09 6.40
C LEU A 122 -13.34 -29.50 7.22
N LEU A 123 -12.95 -30.16 8.32
CA LEU A 123 -11.82 -29.74 9.14
C LEU A 123 -10.49 -29.82 8.37
N GLU A 124 -10.30 -30.85 7.55
CA GLU A 124 -9.11 -31.01 6.71
C GLU A 124 -9.05 -29.95 5.59
N SER A 125 -10.18 -29.70 4.91
CA SER A 125 -10.27 -28.60 3.94
C SER A 125 -10.01 -27.25 4.60
N SER A 126 -10.51 -27.03 5.81
CA SER A 126 -10.27 -25.80 6.58
C SER A 126 -8.80 -25.65 6.95
N HIS A 127 -8.14 -26.74 7.37
CA HIS A 127 -6.70 -26.75 7.67
C HIS A 127 -5.88 -26.37 6.43
N THR A 128 -6.23 -26.92 5.27
CA THR A 128 -5.55 -26.58 4.01
C THR A 128 -5.67 -25.09 3.68
N ILE A 129 -6.87 -24.51 3.88
CA ILE A 129 -7.11 -23.08 3.65
C ILE A 129 -6.37 -22.22 4.69
N GLU A 130 -6.32 -22.67 5.95
CA GLU A 130 -5.56 -22.03 7.03
C GLU A 130 -4.08 -21.93 6.65
N ASP A 131 -3.46 -23.05 6.27
CA ASP A 131 -2.05 -23.11 5.89
C ASP A 131 -1.76 -22.19 4.70
N GLN A 132 -2.59 -22.27 3.64
CA GLN A 132 -2.48 -21.40 2.48
C GLN A 132 -2.60 -19.92 2.85
N THR A 133 -3.49 -19.58 3.77
CA THR A 133 -3.68 -18.19 4.21
C THR A 133 -2.48 -17.69 5.00
N VAL A 134 -1.94 -18.50 5.91
CA VAL A 134 -0.76 -18.16 6.71
C VAL A 134 0.47 -18.00 5.82
N GLU A 135 0.66 -18.91 4.86
CA GLU A 135 1.75 -18.84 3.89
C GLU A 135 1.66 -17.60 3.02
N ASN A 136 0.50 -17.34 2.40
CA ASN A 136 0.27 -16.15 1.57
C ASN A 136 0.51 -14.85 2.34
N ILE A 137 0.05 -14.76 3.60
CA ILE A 137 0.30 -13.59 4.46
C ILE A 137 1.80 -13.47 4.78
N GLY A 138 2.49 -14.59 5.02
CA GLY A 138 3.92 -14.64 5.23
C GLY A 138 4.70 -14.10 4.03
N GLU A 139 4.37 -14.55 2.83
CA GLU A 139 4.94 -14.09 1.56
C GLU A 139 4.68 -12.60 1.33
N LEU A 140 3.43 -12.15 1.47
CA LEU A 140 3.08 -10.72 1.36
C LEU A 140 3.86 -9.86 2.36
N SER A 141 4.03 -10.34 3.59
CA SER A 141 4.81 -9.61 4.61
C SER A 141 6.28 -9.50 4.24
N THR A 142 6.83 -10.53 3.60
CA THR A 142 8.22 -10.57 3.14
C THR A 142 8.39 -9.62 1.97
N GLN A 143 7.50 -9.67 0.99
CA GLN A 143 7.50 -8.78 -0.16
C GLN A 143 7.36 -7.30 0.26
N LEU A 144 6.51 -6.99 1.24
CA LEU A 144 6.38 -5.64 1.79
C LEU A 144 7.66 -5.19 2.51
N ARG A 145 8.33 -6.09 3.25
CA ARG A 145 9.61 -5.76 3.90
C ARG A 145 10.69 -5.46 2.86
N GLU A 146 10.83 -6.29 1.83
CA GLU A 146 11.79 -6.06 0.74
C GLU A 146 11.48 -4.74 0.00
N GLN A 147 10.22 -4.43 -0.26
CA GLN A 147 9.84 -3.17 -0.90
C GLN A 147 10.19 -1.96 0.00
N LEU A 148 10.01 -2.08 1.31
CA LEU A 148 10.38 -1.03 2.26
C LEU A 148 11.89 -0.85 2.32
N GLU A 149 12.67 -1.94 2.36
CA GLU A 149 14.13 -1.89 2.29
C GLU A 149 14.62 -1.26 0.98
N GLN A 150 14.08 -1.67 -0.16
CA GLN A 150 14.39 -1.06 -1.46
C GLN A 150 14.07 0.44 -1.50
N THR A 151 12.96 0.85 -0.87
CA THR A 151 12.58 2.27 -0.80
C THR A 151 13.54 3.06 0.08
N GLN A 152 14.00 2.47 1.18
CA GLN A 152 15.00 3.08 2.05
C GLN A 152 16.34 3.23 1.32
N GLU A 153 16.79 2.18 0.64
CA GLU A 153 18.05 2.18 -0.12
C GLU A 153 18.02 3.23 -1.24
N MET A 154 16.89 3.39 -1.94
CA MET A 154 16.69 4.48 -2.89
C MET A 154 16.74 5.86 -2.23
N GLN A 155 16.21 5.99 -1.01
CA GLN A 155 16.21 7.25 -0.29
C GLN A 155 17.63 7.65 0.12
N ASP A 156 18.42 6.69 0.61
CA ASP A 156 19.83 6.86 0.95
C ASP A 156 20.65 7.24 -0.29
N GLU A 157 20.45 6.56 -1.43
CA GLU A 157 21.14 6.88 -2.69
C GLU A 157 20.79 8.30 -3.20
N LEU A 158 19.54 8.74 -2.98
CA LEU A 158 19.11 10.09 -3.35
C LEU A 158 19.70 11.15 -2.42
N GLU A 159 19.86 10.84 -1.13
CA GLU A 159 20.54 11.69 -0.16
C GLU A 159 22.03 11.85 -0.51
N ASP A 160 22.73 10.75 -0.80
CA ASP A 160 24.12 10.76 -1.26
C ASP A 160 24.28 11.58 -2.56
N GLN A 161 23.35 11.45 -3.50
CA GLN A 161 23.36 12.19 -4.75
C GLN A 161 23.15 13.70 -4.54
N LEU A 162 22.28 14.08 -3.60
CA LEU A 162 22.07 15.48 -3.21
C LEU A 162 23.30 16.06 -2.50
N GLU A 163 23.93 15.29 -1.61
CA GLU A 163 25.16 15.72 -0.92
C GLU A 163 26.29 15.94 -1.93
N SER A 164 26.48 15.03 -2.89
CA SER A 164 27.46 15.19 -3.97
C SER A 164 27.18 16.43 -4.83
N GLN A 165 25.93 16.65 -5.27
CA GLN A 165 25.59 17.84 -6.06
C GLN A 165 25.82 19.13 -5.28
N THR A 166 25.51 19.14 -3.99
CA THR A 166 25.70 20.32 -3.14
C THR A 166 27.19 20.61 -2.96
N GLY A 167 28.01 19.57 -2.75
CA GLY A 167 29.47 19.70 -2.68
C GLY A 167 30.10 20.19 -3.99
N ASP A 168 29.59 19.76 -5.14
CA ASP A 168 30.03 20.25 -6.45
C ASP A 168 29.70 21.75 -6.64
N VAL A 169 28.53 22.19 -6.16
CA VAL A 169 28.13 23.60 -6.18
C VAL A 169 29.01 24.44 -5.25
N GLU A 170 29.31 23.96 -4.04
CA GLU A 170 30.24 24.65 -3.13
C GLU A 170 31.62 24.83 -3.77
N GLN A 171 32.19 23.77 -4.36
CA GLN A 171 33.48 23.86 -5.06
C GLN A 171 33.44 24.83 -6.24
N LEU A 172 32.34 24.86 -7.00
CA LEU A 172 32.17 25.82 -8.10
C LEU A 172 32.17 27.27 -7.59
N LEU A 173 31.42 27.53 -6.50
CA LEU A 173 31.34 28.85 -5.88
C LEU A 173 32.70 29.30 -5.35
N GLU A 174 33.45 28.40 -4.71
CA GLU A 174 34.79 28.68 -4.19
C GLU A 174 35.76 29.02 -5.33
N ARG A 175 35.72 28.25 -6.42
CA ARG A 175 36.51 28.53 -7.63
C ARG A 175 36.14 29.86 -8.28
N GLN A 176 34.85 30.20 -8.31
CA GLN A 176 34.38 31.51 -8.81
C GLN A 176 34.89 32.65 -7.94
N ALA A 177 34.86 32.49 -6.61
CA ALA A 177 35.36 33.49 -5.67
C ALA A 177 36.85 33.75 -5.88
N GLU A 178 37.67 32.69 -5.98
CA GLU A 178 39.10 32.80 -6.30
C GLU A 178 39.34 33.49 -7.64
N GLN A 179 38.51 33.19 -8.64
CA GLN A 179 38.62 33.79 -9.97
C GLN A 179 38.31 35.29 -9.94
N ILE A 180 37.28 35.70 -9.19
CA ILE A 180 36.93 37.11 -8.96
C ILE A 180 38.07 37.84 -8.25
N GLU A 181 38.65 37.24 -7.21
CA GLU A 181 39.77 37.83 -6.47
C GLU A 181 41.00 38.01 -7.36
N SER A 182 41.32 37.00 -8.18
CA SER A 182 42.42 37.10 -9.15
C SER A 182 42.21 38.22 -10.18
N PHE A 183 40.97 38.42 -10.62
CA PHE A 183 40.59 39.47 -11.57
C PHE A 183 40.68 40.85 -10.91
N GLN A 184 40.22 40.99 -9.66
CA GLN A 184 40.37 42.21 -8.89
C GLN A 184 41.85 42.60 -8.73
N GLN A 185 42.72 41.66 -8.36
CA GLN A 185 44.16 41.91 -8.29
C GLN A 185 44.79 42.26 -9.65
N GLN A 186 44.26 41.73 -10.74
CA GLN A 186 44.72 42.06 -12.09
C GLN A 186 44.30 43.48 -12.49
N LEU A 187 43.08 43.88 -12.14
CA LEU A 187 42.58 45.25 -12.32
C LEU A 187 43.36 46.25 -11.48
N GLU A 188 43.65 45.96 -10.21
CA GLU A 188 44.49 46.82 -9.37
C GLU A 188 45.87 47.04 -10.00
N ARG A 189 46.53 45.96 -10.45
CA ARG A 189 47.82 46.06 -11.15
C ARG A 189 47.74 46.85 -12.45
N GLN A 190 46.66 46.68 -13.22
CA GLN A 190 46.43 47.50 -14.41
C GLN A 190 46.22 48.97 -14.06
N ALA A 191 45.43 49.27 -13.02
CA ALA A 191 45.19 50.62 -12.55
C ALA A 191 46.49 51.28 -12.07
N GLU A 192 47.32 50.56 -11.32
CA GLU A 192 48.66 51.01 -10.92
C GLU A 192 49.58 51.25 -12.12
N GLN A 193 49.58 50.36 -13.12
CA GLN A 193 50.36 50.55 -14.35
C GLN A 193 49.90 51.76 -15.15
N VAL A 194 48.59 51.95 -15.29
CA VAL A 194 48.00 53.11 -15.97
C VAL A 194 48.34 54.38 -15.20
N GLN A 195 48.23 54.37 -13.87
CA GLN A 195 48.63 55.51 -13.03
C GLN A 195 50.13 55.82 -13.18
N GLN A 196 51.00 54.81 -13.18
CA GLN A 196 52.43 55.00 -13.42
C GLN A 196 52.74 55.50 -14.84
N GLN A 197 51.97 55.09 -15.84
CA GLN A 197 52.08 55.63 -17.20
C GLN A 197 51.63 57.08 -17.25
N PHE A 198 50.56 57.46 -16.54
CA PHE A 198 50.14 58.85 -16.41
C PHE A 198 51.16 59.69 -15.64
N ASP A 199 51.72 59.19 -14.54
CA ASP A 199 52.75 59.89 -13.76
C ASP A 199 54.06 60.05 -14.58
N ALA A 200 54.44 59.04 -15.37
CA ALA A 200 55.58 59.11 -16.29
C ALA A 200 55.31 60.01 -17.51
N GLN A 201 54.05 60.10 -17.97
CA GLN A 201 53.63 61.03 -19.02
C GLN A 201 53.44 62.47 -18.50
N GLU A 202 53.13 62.68 -17.22
CA GLU A 202 53.11 64.03 -16.61
C GLU A 202 54.51 64.64 -16.52
N GLU A 203 55.57 63.83 -16.34
CA GLU A 203 56.95 64.33 -16.44
C GLU A 203 57.43 64.59 -17.88
N GLU A 204 56.84 63.97 -18.91
CA GLU A 204 57.24 64.17 -20.31
C GLU A 204 56.32 65.09 -21.16
N GLN A 205 55.10 65.42 -20.70
CA GLN A 205 54.15 66.25 -21.48
C GLN A 205 53.98 67.71 -21.01
N THR A 206 54.93 68.28 -20.25
CA THR A 206 55.08 69.75 -20.18
C THR A 206 56.06 70.29 -21.22
N LYS A 207 55.90 69.87 -22.49
CA LYS A 207 56.45 70.58 -23.65
C LYS A 207 55.56 70.33 -24.87
N ILE A 208 54.50 71.13 -25.00
CA ILE A 208 54.00 71.45 -26.33
C ILE A 208 55.12 72.28 -26.99
N GLN A 209 56.02 71.62 -27.72
CA GLN A 209 56.88 72.28 -28.68
C GLN A 209 56.04 72.50 -29.94
N THR A 210 55.41 73.66 -30.04
CA THR A 210 55.09 74.22 -31.36
C THR A 210 56.42 74.56 -32.00
N ASP A 211 56.79 73.83 -33.04
CA ASP A 211 57.93 74.13 -33.90
C ASP A 211 57.77 75.57 -34.44
N PRO A 212 58.64 76.53 -34.06
CA PRO A 212 58.46 77.93 -34.41
C PRO A 212 58.70 78.22 -35.90
N GLU A 213 59.24 77.29 -36.68
CA GLU A 213 59.65 77.54 -38.07
C GLU A 213 58.50 77.42 -39.11
N HIS A 214 57.30 76.99 -38.72
CA HIS A 214 56.15 76.85 -39.64
C HIS A 214 54.87 77.56 -39.15
N THR A 215 55.04 78.57 -38.30
CA THR A 215 53.93 79.37 -37.78
C THR A 215 53.67 80.59 -38.67
N LEU A 216 52.42 81.06 -38.72
CA LEU A 216 52.00 82.21 -39.54
C LEU A 216 52.55 83.57 -39.03
N GLU A 217 53.59 83.57 -38.20
CA GLU A 217 54.23 84.78 -37.65
C GLU A 217 55.21 85.41 -38.64
N ASP A 218 55.77 84.62 -39.56
CA ASP A 218 56.80 85.05 -40.52
C ASP A 218 56.24 85.70 -41.80
N ILE A 219 54.91 85.68 -41.99
CA ILE A 219 54.25 86.28 -43.17
C ILE A 219 53.94 87.74 -42.92
N GLU A 220 54.50 88.60 -43.78
CA GLU A 220 54.38 90.05 -43.64
C GLU A 220 52.94 90.52 -43.81
N GLY A 221 52.36 91.03 -42.73
CA GLY A 221 50.99 91.56 -42.71
C GLY A 221 49.95 90.63 -42.10
N ILE A 222 50.32 89.44 -41.59
CA ILE A 222 49.46 88.61 -40.72
C ILE A 222 49.73 88.97 -39.25
N GLY A 223 48.77 89.67 -38.63
CA GLY A 223 48.81 90.00 -37.20
C GLY A 223 48.29 88.87 -36.31
N THR A 224 48.48 88.98 -35.00
CA THR A 224 48.01 87.99 -34.00
C THR A 224 46.51 87.70 -34.11
N THR A 225 45.68 88.74 -34.30
CA THR A 225 44.22 88.60 -34.46
C THR A 225 43.84 87.85 -35.74
N THR A 226 44.58 88.06 -36.84
CA THR A 226 44.35 87.32 -38.09
C THR A 226 44.75 85.86 -37.94
N ARG A 227 45.82 85.59 -37.19
CA ARG A 227 46.31 84.24 -36.92
C ARG A 227 45.36 83.42 -36.05
N GLU A 228 44.80 84.01 -35.01
CA GLU A 228 43.78 83.35 -34.18
C GLU A 228 42.57 82.94 -35.02
N ARG A 229 42.11 83.82 -35.92
CA ARG A 229 40.99 83.54 -36.83
C ARG A 229 41.30 82.45 -37.85
N LEU A 230 42.52 82.45 -38.40
CA LEU A 230 42.98 81.39 -39.29
C LEU A 230 43.09 80.05 -38.54
N ALA A 231 43.61 80.05 -37.31
CA ALA A 231 43.73 78.86 -36.48
C ALA A 231 42.35 78.29 -36.09
N ASP A 232 41.37 79.15 -35.78
CA ASP A 232 39.98 78.73 -35.53
C ASP A 232 39.34 78.05 -36.75
N ALA A 233 39.76 78.44 -37.95
CA ALA A 233 39.37 77.80 -39.21
C ALA A 233 40.22 76.56 -39.56
N GLY A 234 41.14 76.14 -38.69
CA GLY A 234 42.02 74.99 -38.89
C GLY A 234 43.27 75.28 -39.73
N ILE A 235 43.56 76.56 -40.03
CA ILE A 235 44.74 77.01 -40.78
C ILE A 235 45.74 77.59 -39.78
N ALA A 236 46.49 76.74 -39.09
CA ALA A 236 47.39 77.15 -38.01
C ALA A 236 48.85 77.30 -38.46
N THR A 237 49.20 76.72 -39.61
CA THR A 237 50.59 76.66 -40.12
C THR A 237 50.75 77.23 -41.52
N VAL A 238 51.98 77.54 -41.92
CA VAL A 238 52.32 77.99 -43.28
C VAL A 238 51.96 76.91 -44.33
N ASP A 239 52.10 75.63 -43.98
CA ASP A 239 51.72 74.50 -44.84
C ASP A 239 50.19 74.42 -45.03
N ASP A 240 49.40 74.70 -43.98
CA ASP A 240 47.94 74.79 -44.10
C ASP A 240 47.53 75.97 -44.98
N LEU A 241 48.26 77.09 -44.93
CA LEU A 241 47.98 78.29 -45.72
C LEU A 241 48.19 78.04 -47.22
N THR A 242 49.30 77.42 -47.61
CA THR A 242 49.62 77.11 -49.02
C THR A 242 48.69 76.05 -49.63
N ARG A 243 48.16 75.14 -48.81
CA ARG A 243 47.18 74.14 -49.25
C ARG A 243 45.75 74.67 -49.33
N SER A 244 45.49 75.85 -48.76
CA SER A 244 44.17 76.46 -48.73
C SER A 244 43.94 77.35 -49.94
N ASP A 245 42.71 77.35 -50.45
CA ASP A 245 42.34 78.26 -51.53
C ASP A 245 42.30 79.71 -51.03
N PRO A 246 42.70 80.71 -51.86
CA PRO A 246 42.72 82.11 -51.45
C PRO A 246 41.37 82.67 -50.99
N GLU A 247 40.28 82.06 -51.44
CA GLU A 247 38.91 82.42 -51.04
C GLU A 247 38.61 81.94 -49.61
N THR A 248 39.05 80.73 -49.27
CA THR A 248 38.95 80.16 -47.92
C THR A 248 39.80 80.93 -46.92
N VAL A 249 41.03 81.28 -47.30
CA VAL A 249 41.92 82.10 -46.46
C VAL A 249 41.34 83.51 -46.26
N ALA A 250 40.78 84.11 -47.31
CA ALA A 250 40.15 85.43 -47.24
C ALA A 250 38.92 85.45 -46.33
N GLU A 251 38.09 84.40 -46.41
CA GLU A 251 36.93 84.24 -45.55
C GLU A 251 37.33 84.05 -44.08
N ALA A 252 38.28 83.14 -43.81
CA ALA A 252 38.75 82.87 -42.46
C ALA A 252 39.44 84.09 -41.81
N ALA A 253 40.23 84.84 -42.59
CA ALA A 253 40.91 86.04 -42.09
C ALA A 253 40.07 87.33 -42.14
N GLU A 254 38.86 87.28 -42.72
CA GLU A 254 38.01 88.45 -43.02
C GLU A 254 38.75 89.54 -43.84
N VAL A 255 39.51 89.14 -44.87
CA VAL A 255 40.26 90.04 -45.76
C VAL A 255 39.84 89.89 -47.22
N SER A 256 40.31 90.78 -48.09
CA SER A 256 40.08 90.62 -49.54
C SER A 256 40.86 89.42 -50.10
N THR A 257 40.28 88.68 -51.04
CA THR A 257 40.92 87.56 -51.75
C THR A 257 42.26 87.91 -52.39
N SER A 258 42.45 89.16 -52.81
CA SER A 258 43.75 89.63 -53.31
C SER A 258 44.84 89.58 -52.24
N ARG A 259 44.53 90.01 -51.01
CA ARG A 259 45.46 90.02 -49.87
C ARG A 259 45.76 88.61 -49.37
N ALA A 260 44.77 87.73 -49.41
CA ALA A 260 44.96 86.32 -49.11
C ALA A 260 45.87 85.62 -50.14
N ARG A 261 45.74 85.94 -51.44
CA ARG A 261 46.69 85.49 -52.46
C ARG A 261 48.11 85.97 -52.18
N ASP A 262 48.27 87.24 -51.85
CA ASP A 262 49.60 87.79 -51.54
C ASP A 262 50.28 87.05 -50.37
N TRP A 263 49.51 86.63 -49.36
CA TRP A 263 50.03 85.82 -48.25
C TRP A 263 50.37 84.38 -48.64
N ILE A 264 49.56 83.75 -49.50
CA ILE A 264 49.86 82.40 -50.01
C ILE A 264 51.11 82.43 -50.89
N ASP A 265 51.21 83.40 -51.79
CA ASP A 265 52.37 83.59 -52.66
C ASP A 265 53.64 83.87 -51.83
N GLN A 266 53.53 84.62 -50.73
CA GLN A 266 54.64 84.85 -49.79
C GLN A 266 55.02 83.59 -49.02
N ALA A 267 54.06 82.72 -48.71
CA ALA A 267 54.30 81.44 -48.07
C ALA A 267 54.98 80.40 -48.99
N GLU A 268 54.80 80.52 -50.31
CA GLU A 268 55.44 79.66 -51.32
C GLU A 268 56.85 80.13 -51.74
N ALA A 269 57.22 81.38 -51.43
CA ALA A 269 58.46 82.03 -51.87
C ALA A 269 59.68 81.69 -51.00
#